data_AF-A0A7U9RX45-F1
#
_entry.id   AF-A0A7U9RX45-F1
#
_cell.length_a   1.000
_cell.length_b   1.000
_cell.length_c   1.000
_cell.angle_alpha   90.00
_cell.angle_beta   90.00
_cell.angle_gamma   90.00
#
_symmetry.space_group_name_H-M   'P 1'
#
loop_
_entity.id
_entity.type
_entity.pdbx_description
1 polymer ?
#
loop_
_entity_poly.entity_id
_entity_poly.type
_entity_poly.pdbx_seq_one_letter_code
_entity_poly.pdbx_strand_id
1 'polypeptide(L)'
;MEAIRELTAIDIPSFILSVCIILAAAKSAASAWEWIVRTFGIETRANRKRQEEHRLLVQTSQTLAALQQTYQTDIQRLMNAQREVLADRIHEKYKYYISIGGVPEDELDEFTHLHTAYKGIGGNHSGDAKYEYCIRHLPLLSVETTITPTNEVILN
;
A
#
# COMPACT_ATOMS: atom_id res chain seq x y z
N MET A 1 8.75 44.41 -71.47
CA MET A 1 8.63 43.13 -72.20
C MET A 1 9.97 42.60 -72.73
N GLU A 2 11.12 43.20 -72.38
CA GLU A 2 12.46 42.64 -72.73
C GLU A 2 13.06 41.76 -71.64
N ALA A 3 12.89 42.10 -70.35
CA ALA A 3 13.44 41.32 -69.23
C ALA A 3 12.90 39.88 -69.11
N ILE A 4 11.67 39.64 -69.56
CA ILE A 4 11.06 38.30 -69.56
C ILE A 4 11.67 37.43 -70.68
N ARG A 5 12.20 38.05 -71.74
CA ARG A 5 12.79 37.38 -72.91
C ARG A 5 14.21 36.87 -72.64
N GLU A 6 14.96 37.53 -71.75
CA GLU A 6 16.25 37.03 -71.26
C GLU A 6 16.09 35.82 -70.33
N LEU A 7 15.06 35.80 -69.47
CA LEU A 7 14.77 34.64 -68.63
C LEU A 7 14.30 33.39 -69.41
N THR A 8 13.72 33.58 -70.61
CA THR A 8 13.30 32.47 -71.49
C THR A 8 14.38 32.02 -72.48
N ALA A 9 15.52 32.73 -72.53
CA ALA A 9 16.73 32.29 -73.25
C ALA A 9 17.63 31.37 -72.39
N ILE A 10 17.28 31.17 -71.10
CA ILE A 10 17.93 30.19 -70.24
C ILE A 10 17.50 28.79 -70.67
N ASP A 11 18.48 27.94 -70.92
CA ASP A 11 18.28 26.55 -71.28
C ASP A 11 17.54 25.83 -70.12
N ILE A 12 16.25 25.53 -70.33
CA ILE A 12 15.37 24.85 -69.35
C ILE A 12 16.05 23.62 -68.70
N PRO A 13 16.84 22.80 -69.42
CA PRO A 13 17.58 21.69 -68.82
C PRO A 13 18.59 22.14 -67.75
N SER A 14 19.26 23.27 -67.94
CA SER A 14 20.25 23.82 -67.01
C SER A 14 19.60 24.31 -65.70
N PHE A 15 18.42 24.94 -65.81
CA PHE A 15 17.65 25.37 -64.65
C PHE A 15 17.18 24.17 -63.81
N ILE A 16 16.66 23.11 -64.45
CA ILE A 16 16.25 21.88 -63.76
C ILE A 16 17.44 21.21 -63.06
N LEU A 17 18.61 21.18 -63.71
CA LEU A 17 19.84 20.64 -63.12
C LEU A 17 20.23 21.37 -61.84
N SER A 18 20.16 22.71 -61.84
CA SER A 18 20.47 23.51 -60.64
C SER A 18 19.52 23.23 -59.47
N VAL A 19 18.22 23.07 -59.74
CA VAL A 19 17.21 22.75 -58.71
C VAL A 19 17.45 21.35 -58.14
N CYS A 20 17.77 20.38 -59.01
CA CYS A 20 18.11 19.02 -58.57
C CYS A 20 19.37 18.98 -57.68
N ILE A 21 20.39 19.77 -57.98
CA ILE A 21 21.61 19.86 -57.15
C ILE A 21 21.28 20.43 -55.76
N ILE A 22 20.46 21.49 -55.69
CA ILE A 22 20.06 22.10 -54.40
C ILE A 22 19.24 21.11 -53.56
N LEU A 23 18.30 20.38 -54.17
CA LEU A 23 17.51 19.36 -53.48
C LEU A 23 18.37 18.19 -52.98
N ALA A 24 19.33 17.74 -53.77
CA ALA A 24 20.29 16.70 -53.37
C ALA A 24 21.20 17.17 -52.21
N ALA A 25 21.65 18.43 -52.26
CA ALA A 25 22.42 19.04 -51.18
C ALA A 25 21.60 19.18 -49.88
N ALA A 26 20.35 19.61 -49.97
CA ALA A 26 19.46 19.71 -48.81
C ALA A 26 19.17 18.33 -48.18
N LYS A 27 18.91 17.32 -49.02
CA LYS A 27 18.65 15.95 -48.54
C LYS A 27 19.89 15.33 -47.87
N SER A 28 21.08 15.58 -48.42
CA SER A 28 22.33 15.08 -47.84
C SER A 28 22.68 15.80 -46.54
N ALA A 29 22.43 17.10 -46.43
CA ALA A 29 22.61 17.85 -45.18
C ALA A 29 21.68 17.34 -44.05
N ALA A 30 20.41 17.06 -44.36
CA ALA A 30 19.47 16.48 -43.39
C ALA A 30 19.91 15.09 -42.91
N SER A 31 20.36 14.24 -43.83
CA SER A 31 20.88 12.89 -43.51
C SER A 31 22.16 12.95 -42.67
N ALA A 32 23.08 13.84 -43.02
CA ALA A 32 24.30 14.07 -42.25
C ALA A 32 23.97 14.57 -40.84
N TRP A 33 22.97 15.44 -40.71
CA TRP A 33 22.50 15.93 -39.41
C TRP A 33 21.91 14.81 -38.54
N GLU A 34 21.07 13.95 -39.10
CA GLU A 34 20.50 12.80 -38.40
C GLU A 34 21.59 11.80 -37.96
N TRP A 35 22.58 11.54 -38.82
CA TRP A 35 23.72 10.68 -38.49
C TRP A 35 24.62 11.29 -37.40
N ILE A 36 24.86 12.60 -37.42
CA ILE A 36 25.63 13.32 -36.40
C ILE A 36 24.92 13.24 -35.04
N VAL A 37 23.60 13.49 -34.98
CA VAL A 37 22.82 13.37 -33.73
C VAL A 37 22.89 11.95 -33.16
N ARG A 38 22.85 10.94 -34.03
CA ARG A 38 22.97 9.52 -33.63
C ARG A 38 24.38 9.15 -33.19
N THR A 39 25.41 9.66 -33.86
CA THR A 39 26.83 9.31 -33.62
C THR A 39 27.43 10.04 -32.42
N PHE A 40 27.07 11.31 -32.22
CA PHE A 40 27.49 12.06 -31.02
C PHE A 40 26.76 11.62 -29.75
N GLY A 41 25.81 10.69 -29.86
CA GLY A 41 25.48 9.79 -28.75
C GLY A 41 25.17 10.52 -27.45
N ILE A 42 24.31 11.54 -27.52
CA ILE A 42 23.66 12.15 -26.33
C ILE A 42 23.00 11.05 -25.48
N GLU A 43 22.69 9.91 -26.11
CA GLU A 43 22.29 8.65 -25.53
C GLU A 43 23.29 8.02 -24.54
N THR A 44 24.58 8.33 -24.53
CA THR A 44 25.53 7.71 -23.56
C THR A 44 25.31 8.22 -22.13
N ARG A 45 25.05 9.52 -21.95
CA ARG A 45 24.67 10.08 -20.64
C ARG A 45 23.19 9.84 -20.32
N ALA A 46 22.32 9.92 -21.31
CA ALA A 46 20.88 9.68 -21.12
C ALA A 46 20.56 8.20 -20.83
N ASN A 47 21.23 7.24 -21.49
CA ASN A 47 21.08 5.82 -21.17
C ASN A 47 21.64 5.49 -19.79
N ARG A 48 22.77 6.09 -19.38
CA ARG A 48 23.29 5.85 -18.03
C ARG A 48 22.29 6.32 -16.96
N LYS A 49 21.69 7.49 -17.14
CA LYS A 49 20.60 7.97 -16.27
C LYS A 49 19.39 7.03 -16.28
N ARG A 50 18.93 6.57 -17.46
CA ARG A 50 17.82 5.60 -17.57
C ARG A 50 18.13 4.26 -16.89
N GLN A 51 19.36 3.77 -16.98
CA GLN A 51 19.78 2.55 -16.30
C GLN A 51 19.88 2.73 -14.78
N GLU A 52 20.39 3.86 -14.31
CA GLU A 52 20.42 4.22 -12.90
C GLU A 52 18.99 4.33 -12.33
N GLU A 53 18.09 5.03 -13.04
CA GLU A 53 16.67 5.14 -12.69
C GLU A 53 16.00 3.76 -12.64
N HIS A 54 16.17 2.93 -13.66
CA HIS A 54 15.64 1.56 -13.65
C HIS A 54 16.23 0.73 -12.51
N ARG A 55 17.53 0.85 -12.23
CA ARG A 55 18.15 0.13 -11.11
C ARG A 55 17.62 0.59 -9.77
N LEU A 56 17.45 1.90 -9.58
CA LEU A 56 16.88 2.47 -8.36
C LEU A 56 15.42 2.06 -8.19
N LEU A 57 14.63 2.04 -9.26
CA LEU A 57 13.23 1.58 -9.24
C LEU A 57 13.12 0.09 -8.91
N VAL A 58 13.97 -0.75 -9.51
CA VAL A 58 14.02 -2.19 -9.22
C VAL A 58 14.50 -2.44 -7.79
N GLN A 59 15.51 -1.71 -7.33
CA GLN A 59 15.98 -1.82 -5.95
C GLN A 59 14.89 -1.38 -4.97
N THR A 60 14.20 -0.27 -5.26
CA THR A 60 13.09 0.24 -4.45
C THR A 60 11.95 -0.79 -4.40
N SER A 61 11.56 -1.36 -5.54
CA SER A 61 10.49 -2.37 -5.59
C SER A 61 10.86 -3.64 -4.82
N GLN A 62 12.11 -4.10 -4.92
CA GLN A 62 12.63 -5.23 -4.15
C GLN A 62 12.65 -4.94 -2.65
N THR A 63 13.11 -3.75 -2.25
CA THR A 63 13.11 -3.35 -0.83
C THR A 63 11.69 -3.23 -0.28
N LEU A 64 10.74 -2.71 -1.06
CA LEU A 64 9.33 -2.64 -0.68
C LEU A 64 8.72 -4.04 -0.55
N ALA A 65 9.04 -4.96 -1.46
CA ALA A 65 8.57 -6.35 -1.37
C ALA A 65 9.12 -7.07 -0.13
N ALA A 66 10.42 -6.92 0.17
CA ALA A 66 11.04 -7.49 1.36
C ALA A 66 10.47 -6.89 2.65
N LEU A 67 10.22 -5.58 2.66
CA LEU A 67 9.62 -4.88 3.77
C LEU A 67 8.16 -5.32 3.99
N GLN A 68 7.37 -5.48 2.92
CA GLN A 68 6.00 -6.00 2.97
C GLN A 68 5.96 -7.42 3.55
N GLN A 69 6.89 -8.29 3.16
CA GLN A 69 6.98 -9.65 3.71
C GLN A 69 7.29 -9.63 5.22
N THR A 70 8.18 -8.73 5.64
CA THR A 70 8.53 -8.54 7.06
C THR A 70 7.32 -8.04 7.84
N TYR A 71 6.63 -6.99 7.36
CA TYR A 71 5.41 -6.49 7.97
C TYR A 71 4.34 -7.56 8.11
N GLN A 72 4.11 -8.37 7.07
CA GLN A 72 3.13 -9.45 7.14
C GLN A 72 3.49 -10.46 8.24
N THR A 73 4.77 -10.80 8.36
CA THR A 73 5.26 -11.74 9.38
C THR A 73 5.12 -11.13 10.78
N ASP A 74 5.44 -9.86 10.96
CA ASP A 74 5.34 -9.18 12.25
C ASP A 74 3.89 -8.99 12.69
N ILE A 75 2.98 -8.64 11.78
CA ILE A 75 1.54 -8.60 12.04
C ILE A 75 1.04 -9.97 12.50
N GLN A 76 1.45 -11.05 11.82
CA GLN A 76 1.07 -12.41 12.22
C GLN A 76 1.58 -12.77 13.62
N ARG A 77 2.83 -12.40 13.96
CA ARG A 77 3.38 -12.61 15.30
C ARG A 77 2.60 -11.83 16.37
N LEU A 78 2.26 -10.56 16.09
CA LEU A 78 1.47 -9.72 16.99
C LEU A 78 0.06 -10.27 17.16
N MET A 79 -0.62 -10.68 16.09
CA MET A 79 -1.94 -11.30 16.15
C MET A 79 -1.91 -12.58 17.00
N ASN A 80 -0.89 -13.43 16.81
CA ASN A 80 -0.73 -14.65 17.62
C ASN A 80 -0.51 -14.34 19.10
N ALA A 81 0.31 -13.33 19.42
CA ALA A 81 0.54 -12.90 20.79
C ALA A 81 -0.75 -12.33 21.42
N GLN A 82 -1.48 -11.46 20.71
CA GLN A 82 -2.75 -10.93 21.16
C GLN A 82 -3.80 -12.02 21.37
N ARG A 83 -3.84 -13.02 20.49
CA ARG A 83 -4.71 -14.20 20.62
C ARG A 83 -4.43 -14.95 21.91
N GLU A 84 -3.16 -15.11 22.27
CA GLU A 84 -2.79 -15.80 23.50
C GLU A 84 -3.16 -15.00 24.75
N VAL A 85 -2.93 -13.68 24.74
CA VAL A 85 -3.34 -12.79 25.84
C VAL A 85 -4.86 -12.81 26.03
N LEU A 86 -5.64 -12.72 24.95
CA LEU A 86 -7.09 -12.77 25.03
C LEU A 86 -7.59 -14.15 25.49
N ALA A 87 -6.95 -15.25 25.04
CA ALA A 87 -7.27 -16.59 25.53
C ALA A 87 -7.02 -16.75 27.03
N ASP A 88 -5.93 -16.18 27.53
CA ASP A 88 -5.59 -16.20 28.96
C ASP A 88 -6.59 -15.39 29.78
N ARG A 89 -7.02 -14.22 29.30
CA ARG A 89 -8.09 -13.43 29.93
C ARG A 89 -9.44 -14.16 29.95
N ILE A 90 -9.80 -14.85 28.87
CA ILE A 90 -11.00 -15.71 28.85
C ILE A 90 -10.88 -16.82 29.88
N HIS A 91 -9.69 -17.42 30.02
CA HIS A 91 -9.43 -18.48 31.02
C HIS A 91 -9.48 -17.98 32.46
N GLU A 92 -8.97 -16.79 32.71
CA GLU A 92 -9.03 -16.11 34.02
C GLU A 92 -10.48 -15.87 34.45
N LYS A 93 -11.28 -15.23 33.57
CA LYS A 93 -12.72 -15.02 33.80
C LYS A 93 -13.49 -16.33 33.95
N TYR A 94 -13.20 -17.33 33.12
CA TYR A 94 -13.78 -18.67 33.22
C TYR A 94 -13.56 -19.30 34.61
N LYS A 95 -12.32 -19.25 35.14
CA LYS A 95 -12.03 -19.75 36.50
C LYS A 95 -12.79 -18.96 37.56
N TYR A 96 -12.85 -17.64 37.42
CA TYR A 96 -13.55 -16.78 38.36
C TYR A 96 -15.07 -17.08 38.37
N TYR A 97 -15.72 -17.15 37.21
CA TYR A 97 -17.16 -17.44 37.11
C TYR A 97 -17.52 -18.82 37.67
N ILE A 98 -16.66 -19.82 37.47
CA ILE A 98 -16.84 -21.14 38.12
C ILE A 98 -16.72 -21.01 39.63
N SER A 99 -15.79 -20.20 40.14
CA SER A 99 -15.57 -20.06 41.58
C SER A 99 -16.72 -19.37 42.30
N ILE A 100 -17.38 -18.41 41.66
CA ILE A 100 -18.56 -17.71 42.20
C ILE A 100 -19.88 -18.41 41.83
N GLY A 101 -19.82 -19.46 41.00
CA GLY A 101 -20.98 -20.29 40.64
C GLY A 101 -21.93 -19.66 39.62
N GLY A 102 -21.49 -18.65 38.87
CA GLY A 102 -22.32 -17.89 37.94
C GLY A 102 -21.55 -16.81 37.19
N VAL A 103 -22.16 -16.26 36.13
CA VAL A 103 -21.62 -15.11 35.40
C VAL A 103 -22.32 -13.84 35.89
N PRO A 104 -21.60 -12.80 36.37
CA PRO A 104 -22.22 -11.53 36.73
C PRO A 104 -22.92 -10.89 35.53
N GLU A 105 -24.14 -10.39 35.73
CA GLU A 105 -24.97 -9.82 34.66
C GLU A 105 -24.31 -8.57 34.02
N ASP A 106 -23.65 -7.75 34.82
CA ASP A 106 -22.92 -6.55 34.40
C ASP A 106 -21.64 -6.86 33.59
N GLU A 107 -21.00 -8.01 33.84
CA GLU A 107 -19.81 -8.44 33.10
C GLU A 107 -20.12 -9.24 31.82
N LEU A 108 -21.37 -9.66 31.61
CA LEU A 108 -21.75 -10.54 30.50
C LEU A 108 -21.41 -9.93 29.14
N ASP A 109 -21.72 -8.65 28.95
CA ASP A 109 -21.44 -7.92 27.71
C ASP A 109 -19.94 -7.76 27.47
N GLU A 110 -19.18 -7.43 28.52
CA GLU A 110 -17.72 -7.32 28.43
C GLU A 110 -17.07 -8.67 28.08
N PHE A 111 -17.55 -9.75 28.68
CA PHE A 111 -17.05 -11.09 28.38
C PHE A 111 -17.38 -11.52 26.95
N THR A 112 -18.57 -11.16 26.45
CA THR A 112 -18.98 -11.39 25.06
C THR A 112 -18.13 -10.59 24.07
N HIS A 113 -17.84 -9.31 24.37
CA HIS A 113 -16.95 -8.49 23.56
C HIS A 113 -15.52 -9.03 23.54
N LEU A 114 -15.02 -9.50 24.68
CA LEU A 114 -13.72 -10.14 24.79
C LEU A 114 -13.63 -11.39 23.90
N HIS A 115 -14.65 -12.25 23.93
CA HIS A 115 -14.71 -13.44 23.07
C HIS A 115 -14.83 -13.08 21.58
N THR A 116 -15.63 -12.07 21.25
CA THR A 116 -15.78 -11.59 19.87
C THR A 116 -14.46 -11.08 19.30
N ALA A 117 -13.71 -10.28 20.06
CA ALA A 117 -12.38 -9.81 19.67
C ALA A 117 -11.41 -10.98 19.48
N TYR A 118 -11.44 -11.95 20.39
CA TYR A 118 -10.65 -13.19 20.30
C TYR A 118 -10.96 -14.01 19.04
N LYS A 119 -12.24 -14.19 18.70
CA LYS A 119 -12.65 -14.86 17.45
C LYS A 119 -12.17 -14.10 16.22
N GLY A 120 -12.26 -12.77 16.24
CA GLY A 120 -11.87 -11.90 15.13
C GLY A 120 -10.41 -12.04 14.71
N ILE A 121 -9.51 -12.44 15.61
CA ILE A 121 -8.08 -12.62 15.34
C ILE A 121 -7.66 -14.09 15.17
N GLY A 122 -8.61 -14.99 14.91
CA GLY A 122 -8.33 -16.41 14.68
C GLY A 122 -8.28 -17.25 15.96
N GLY A 123 -9.23 -17.01 16.88
CA GLY A 123 -9.38 -17.76 18.13
C GLY A 123 -9.34 -19.29 17.96
N ASN A 124 -8.83 -19.97 18.99
CA ASN A 124 -8.70 -21.42 19.05
C ASN A 124 -9.93 -22.07 19.72
N HIS A 125 -10.08 -23.38 19.55
CA HIS A 125 -11.23 -24.12 20.09
C HIS A 125 -11.27 -24.15 21.63
N SER A 126 -10.11 -24.02 22.29
CA SER A 126 -10.03 -24.06 23.75
C SER A 126 -10.61 -22.81 24.40
N GLY A 127 -10.40 -21.63 23.81
CA GLY A 127 -11.03 -20.39 24.28
C GLY A 127 -12.55 -20.41 24.09
N ASP A 128 -12.99 -20.90 22.92
CA ASP A 128 -14.41 -21.03 22.59
C ASP A 128 -15.13 -21.97 23.56
N ALA A 129 -14.55 -23.13 23.85
CA ALA A 129 -15.16 -24.09 24.77
C ALA A 129 -15.35 -23.52 26.18
N LYS A 130 -14.40 -22.70 26.68
CA LYS A 130 -14.50 -22.06 28.00
C LYS A 130 -15.58 -21.00 28.03
N TYR A 131 -15.64 -20.15 27.00
CA TYR A 131 -16.69 -19.15 26.86
C TYR A 131 -18.08 -19.81 26.79
N GLU A 132 -18.27 -20.77 25.89
CA GLU A 132 -19.54 -21.49 25.73
C GLU A 132 -19.96 -22.23 27.00
N TYR A 133 -18.99 -22.77 27.75
CA TYR A 133 -19.28 -23.37 29.05
C TYR A 133 -19.93 -22.35 29.99
N CYS A 134 -19.33 -21.17 30.14
CA CYS A 134 -19.86 -20.11 31.00
C CYS A 134 -21.26 -19.66 30.56
N ILE A 135 -21.48 -19.41 29.27
CA ILE A 135 -22.77 -18.88 28.79
C ILE A 135 -23.90 -19.92 28.87
N ARG A 136 -23.60 -21.20 28.63
CA ARG A 136 -24.64 -22.25 28.54
C ARG A 136 -24.89 -22.99 29.85
N HIS A 137 -23.92 -23.03 30.75
CA HIS A 137 -23.97 -23.89 31.94
C HIS A 137 -23.95 -23.14 33.27
N LEU A 138 -23.56 -21.86 33.29
CA LEU A 138 -23.57 -21.05 34.52
C LEU A 138 -24.80 -20.13 34.54
N PRO A 139 -25.45 -19.95 35.71
CA PRO A 139 -26.54 -18.99 35.86
C PRO A 139 -26.01 -17.54 35.84
N LEU A 140 -26.87 -16.60 35.47
CA LEU A 140 -26.58 -15.17 35.59
C LEU A 140 -26.79 -14.70 37.04
N LEU A 141 -25.83 -13.95 37.57
CA LEU A 141 -25.86 -13.36 38.90
C LEU A 141 -26.15 -11.87 38.77
N SER A 142 -27.27 -11.40 39.32
CA SER A 142 -27.56 -9.97 39.36
C SER A 142 -26.64 -9.26 40.36
N VAL A 143 -26.02 -8.16 39.95
CA VAL A 143 -25.15 -7.34 40.79
C VAL A 143 -25.92 -6.09 41.22
N GLU A 144 -26.18 -5.94 42.53
CA GLU A 144 -26.72 -4.70 43.07
C GLU A 144 -25.63 -3.63 43.07
N THR A 145 -25.63 -2.77 42.05
CA THR A 145 -24.77 -1.58 42.06
C THR A 145 -25.31 -0.58 43.07
N THR A 146 -24.71 -0.54 44.26
CA THR A 146 -25.00 0.52 45.24
C THR A 146 -24.40 1.82 44.72
N ILE A 147 -25.12 2.53 43.84
CA ILE A 147 -24.85 3.93 43.53
C ILE A 147 -25.14 4.76 44.78
N THR A 148 -24.14 4.95 45.64
CA THR A 148 -24.19 5.99 46.67
C THR A 148 -24.12 7.35 45.96
N PRO A 149 -25.18 8.18 45.98
CA PRO A 149 -25.08 9.54 45.45
C PRO A 149 -24.07 10.29 46.30
N THR A 150 -22.99 10.75 45.67
CA THR A 150 -22.03 11.67 46.28
C THR A 150 -22.79 12.90 46.76
N ASN A 151 -22.88 13.05 48.08
CA ASN A 151 -23.52 14.18 48.74
C ASN A 151 -23.04 15.49 48.12
N GLU A 152 -24.01 16.33 47.77
CA GLU A 152 -23.82 17.74 47.41
C GLU A 152 -22.93 18.40 48.47
N VAL A 153 -21.73 18.81 48.05
CA VAL A 153 -20.89 19.72 48.82
C VAL A 153 -21.63 21.06 48.84
N ILE A 154 -22.43 21.27 49.88
CA ILE A 154 -22.98 22.58 50.21
C ILE A 154 -21.79 23.48 50.54
N LEU A 155 -21.43 24.35 49.59
CA LEU A 155 -20.53 25.48 49.83
C LEU A 155 -21.29 26.49 50.68
N ASN A 156 -20.95 26.55 51.97
CA ASN A 156 -21.30 27.63 52.89
C ASN A 156 -20.27 28.77 52.78
#